data_AF-A0A160NUA0-F1
#
_entry.id   AF-A0A160NUA0-F1
#
_cell.length_a   1.000
_cell.length_b   1.000
_cell.length_c   1.000
_cell.angle_alpha   90.00
_cell.angle_beta   90.00
_cell.angle_gamma   90.00
#
_symmetry.space_group_name_H-M   'P 1'
#
loop_
_entity.id
_entity.type
_entity.pdbx_description
1 polymer ?
#
loop_
_entity_poly.entity_id
_entity_poly.type
_entity_poly.pdbx_seq_one_letter_code
_entity_poly.pdbx_strand_id
1 'polypeptide(L)'
;MSLPRPRPARITGLLAATAVISAGLIPATPAWAVNGPEAAAGAHPSAVKLNLGDEATSRACTGTLVDPLWVLTATSCFATVPGTSVPAGRPALETTVTLSDGTSVAGIEIAPRDDRDAALVRLATPVAGIKATALAGSVPAQGTDLTAVGFGRTKTEWVPNKPHTGAFTVSASDAGNLTLASKGTDAICKGDTGGPLLNAAGELVGVNSRSWQGGCLGMNAAETRTGAISARVDGLASWIDSVKQRPVVVKGGQTLQPGETISSENARLTMQTDGNLVLYHRTGGEGKGGALWATNTEGNPGAFAKMQADGNFVVYKKGGAESDPSSALWASQTWNNTGARLELQADANLVVYTKDGGHGIGGHLWHSDTYPRGDRLVSGAKLMPGYWLTNGRTVLLMDIQGNVHIREAATGRELWSKITWDRYAYLHMQADGNLVLYKKDGGEGRGGALWATDTWSGDGGFATLENNGSLVVRWASGGERWASSMLRGEGSGRCLDSNGNTGATIWDCWGGGTQQWDVTPAKELRVGGDKCLTADKGAGQGAGVSLATCDGSAEQKWNVNTDNTITAHLNPGQCMNVWGQETANGSRLGLWECNGGSNTKWIRT
;
A
#
# COMPACT_ATOMS: atom_id res chain seq x y z
N MET A 1 22.37 52.57 -86.95
CA MET A 1 23.54 52.56 -86.05
C MET A 1 23.13 51.93 -84.72
N SER A 2 24.08 51.29 -84.03
CA SER A 2 24.01 50.85 -82.62
C SER A 2 23.02 49.73 -82.23
N LEU A 3 23.58 48.52 -82.12
CA LEU A 3 23.27 47.47 -81.11
C LEU A 3 23.70 47.97 -79.70
N PRO A 4 23.53 47.25 -78.55
CA PRO A 4 23.08 45.85 -78.31
C PRO A 4 21.97 45.78 -77.21
N ARG A 5 21.74 44.77 -76.31
CA ARG A 5 22.30 43.43 -75.96
C ARG A 5 21.13 42.48 -75.50
N PRO A 6 21.30 41.14 -75.38
CA PRO A 6 20.16 40.20 -75.34
C PRO A 6 20.12 39.15 -74.18
N ARG A 7 18.99 38.38 -74.13
CA ARG A 7 18.84 36.96 -73.65
C ARG A 7 18.89 36.67 -72.12
N PRO A 8 18.44 35.46 -71.65
CA PRO A 8 17.72 34.35 -72.32
C PRO A 8 16.43 33.87 -71.59
N ALA A 9 15.76 32.84 -72.14
CA ALA A 9 14.44 32.32 -71.70
C ALA A 9 14.45 30.87 -71.15
N ARG A 10 13.38 30.54 -70.39
CA ARG A 10 12.77 29.22 -70.09
C ARG A 10 11.28 29.47 -69.71
N ILE A 11 10.21 28.80 -70.17
CA ILE A 11 9.99 27.57 -70.99
C ILE A 11 10.42 26.29 -70.23
N THR A 12 9.56 25.32 -69.84
CA THR A 12 8.16 24.89 -70.20
C THR A 12 7.50 24.29 -68.93
N GLY A 13 6.22 23.89 -68.82
CA GLY A 13 5.12 23.74 -69.80
C GLY A 13 3.82 23.19 -69.14
N LEU A 14 2.74 23.07 -69.92
CA LEU A 14 1.43 22.51 -69.55
C LEU A 14 1.49 21.02 -69.17
N LEU A 15 0.52 20.54 -68.38
CA LEU A 15 -0.08 19.21 -68.55
C LEU A 15 -1.51 19.14 -67.97
N ALA A 16 -2.34 18.28 -68.56
CA ALA A 16 -3.80 18.25 -68.39
C ALA A 16 -4.25 17.16 -67.40
N ALA A 17 -5.52 17.23 -67.00
CA ALA A 17 -6.15 16.27 -66.11
C ALA A 17 -6.51 14.95 -66.81
N THR A 18 -6.24 13.83 -66.15
CA THR A 18 -6.85 12.51 -66.41
C THR A 18 -7.25 11.88 -65.08
N ALA A 19 -8.54 11.57 -64.92
CA ALA A 19 -9.04 10.86 -63.76
C ALA A 19 -8.76 9.36 -63.91
N VAL A 20 -8.04 8.78 -62.97
CA VAL A 20 -7.84 7.31 -62.87
C VAL A 20 -8.70 6.81 -61.72
N ILE A 21 -9.73 6.00 -62.05
CA ILE A 21 -10.46 5.23 -61.05
C ILE A 21 -9.60 4.04 -60.67
N SER A 22 -8.72 4.24 -59.70
CA SER A 22 -7.98 3.15 -59.06
C SER A 22 -8.95 2.35 -58.20
N ALA A 23 -9.39 1.19 -58.70
CA ALA A 23 -10.04 0.18 -57.88
C ALA A 23 -9.01 -0.33 -56.86
N GLY A 24 -9.00 0.30 -55.68
CA GLY A 24 -8.12 -0.08 -54.58
C GLY A 24 -8.47 -1.49 -54.10
N LEU A 25 -7.70 -2.48 -54.54
CA LEU A 25 -7.55 -3.74 -53.82
C LEU A 25 -6.96 -3.38 -52.45
N ILE A 26 -7.83 -3.20 -51.46
CA ILE A 26 -7.43 -3.20 -50.06
C ILE A 26 -6.88 -4.60 -49.80
N PRO A 27 -5.58 -4.79 -49.53
CA PRO A 27 -5.12 -6.06 -49.00
C PRO A 27 -5.83 -6.22 -47.66
N ALA A 28 -6.70 -7.23 -47.55
CA ALA A 28 -7.36 -7.53 -46.29
C ALA A 28 -6.27 -7.73 -45.23
N THR A 29 -6.21 -6.82 -44.26
CA THR A 29 -5.27 -6.96 -43.14
C THR A 29 -5.63 -8.26 -42.43
N PRO A 30 -4.69 -9.21 -42.26
CA PRO A 30 -5.00 -10.42 -41.52
C PRO A 30 -5.36 -10.01 -40.10
N ALA A 31 -6.60 -10.30 -39.69
CA ALA A 31 -7.13 -9.88 -38.40
C ALA A 31 -6.21 -10.38 -37.27
N TRP A 32 -5.62 -9.44 -36.54
CA TRP A 32 -4.76 -9.73 -35.39
C TRP A 32 -5.59 -10.19 -34.20
N ALA A 33 -5.07 -11.18 -33.47
CA ALA A 33 -5.97 -12.14 -32.87
C ALA A 33 -5.46 -12.92 -31.63
N VAL A 34 -5.95 -12.52 -30.45
CA VAL A 34 -6.26 -13.35 -29.26
C VAL A 34 -7.78 -13.36 -28.84
N ASN A 35 -8.78 -13.49 -29.70
CA ASN A 35 -8.86 -12.81 -30.98
C ASN A 35 -8.97 -11.26 -30.85
N GLY A 36 -8.91 -10.70 -29.63
CA GLY A 36 -8.52 -9.32 -29.35
C GLY A 36 -7.00 -9.15 -29.25
N PRO A 37 -6.44 -7.93 -29.19
CA PRO A 37 -5.00 -7.72 -29.13
C PRO A 37 -4.36 -8.22 -27.83
N GLU A 38 -3.03 -8.47 -27.85
CA GLU A 38 -2.21 -8.41 -26.63
C GLU A 38 -2.49 -7.07 -25.93
N ALA A 39 -2.76 -7.11 -24.62
CA ALA A 39 -2.99 -5.87 -23.89
C ALA A 39 -1.74 -4.98 -23.99
N ALA A 40 -1.92 -3.68 -24.19
CA ALA A 40 -0.79 -2.75 -24.25
C ALA A 40 0.06 -2.87 -22.97
N ALA A 41 1.39 -2.73 -23.10
CA ALA A 41 2.30 -2.89 -21.97
C ALA A 41 1.88 -1.99 -20.79
N GLY A 42 1.65 -2.60 -19.62
CA GLY A 42 1.16 -1.91 -18.41
C GLY A 42 -0.36 -1.73 -18.31
N ALA A 43 -1.15 -2.18 -19.29
CA ALA A 43 -2.60 -2.23 -19.18
C ALA A 43 -3.05 -3.35 -18.22
N HIS A 44 -4.13 -3.10 -17.48
CA HIS A 44 -4.71 -4.02 -16.48
C HIS A 44 -3.71 -4.59 -15.46
N PRO A 45 -2.91 -3.76 -14.76
CA PRO A 45 -1.86 -4.24 -13.85
C PRO A 45 -2.41 -5.01 -12.63
N SER A 46 -3.69 -4.84 -12.32
CA SER A 46 -4.40 -5.62 -11.29
C SER A 46 -4.83 -7.02 -11.75
N ALA A 47 -4.73 -7.36 -13.03
CA ALA A 47 -4.98 -8.73 -13.51
C ALA A 47 -3.76 -9.61 -13.24
N VAL A 48 -3.99 -10.81 -12.70
CA VAL A 48 -2.93 -11.72 -12.25
C VAL A 48 -3.14 -13.14 -12.78
N LYS A 49 -2.05 -13.87 -13.00
CA LYS A 49 -2.06 -15.29 -13.38
C LYS A 49 -1.95 -16.15 -12.13
N LEU A 50 -2.82 -17.13 -11.97
CA LEU A 50 -2.75 -18.14 -10.90
C LEU A 50 -2.26 -19.44 -11.50
N ASN A 51 -1.21 -20.01 -10.92
CA ASN A 51 -0.76 -21.37 -11.21
C ASN A 51 -1.02 -22.24 -9.98
N LEU A 52 -1.71 -23.36 -10.16
CA LEU A 52 -2.13 -24.29 -9.11
C LEU A 52 -1.49 -25.65 -9.33
N GLY A 53 -0.68 -26.11 -8.38
CA GLY A 53 0.15 -27.32 -8.51
C GLY A 53 1.54 -27.05 -9.08
N ASP A 54 2.33 -28.12 -9.19
CA ASP A 54 3.68 -28.12 -9.76
C ASP A 54 3.66 -28.19 -11.30
N GLU A 55 4.83 -28.17 -11.97
CA GLU A 55 4.91 -28.22 -13.43
C GLU A 55 4.17 -29.43 -14.05
N ALA A 56 4.13 -30.57 -13.35
CA ALA A 56 3.49 -31.81 -13.80
C ALA A 56 1.96 -31.83 -13.61
N THR A 57 1.44 -31.07 -12.64
CA THR A 57 0.02 -31.02 -12.27
C THR A 57 -0.64 -29.66 -12.53
N SER A 58 0.11 -28.70 -13.06
CA SER A 58 -0.25 -27.28 -13.13
C SER A 58 -1.58 -27.00 -13.83
N ARG A 59 -2.42 -26.22 -13.13
CA ARG A 59 -3.61 -25.58 -13.69
C ARG A 59 -3.43 -24.07 -13.67
N ALA A 60 -3.48 -23.44 -14.84
CA ALA A 60 -3.53 -22.00 -14.97
C ALA A 60 -4.97 -21.46 -14.81
N CYS A 61 -5.09 -20.33 -14.13
CA CYS A 61 -6.29 -19.49 -14.01
C CYS A 61 -5.89 -18.00 -14.06
N THR A 62 -6.87 -17.12 -14.12
CA THR A 62 -6.69 -15.68 -13.96
C THR A 62 -7.36 -15.20 -12.66
N GLY A 63 -6.96 -14.06 -12.14
CA GLY A 63 -7.63 -13.37 -11.04
C GLY A 63 -7.47 -11.86 -11.18
N THR A 64 -8.02 -11.10 -10.24
CA THR A 64 -7.76 -9.67 -10.11
C THR A 64 -7.51 -9.24 -8.67
N LEU A 65 -6.52 -8.38 -8.44
CA LEU A 65 -6.26 -7.75 -7.15
C LEU A 65 -7.43 -6.82 -6.79
N VAL A 66 -8.15 -7.17 -5.72
CA VAL A 66 -9.18 -6.34 -5.07
C VAL A 66 -8.67 -5.70 -3.77
N ASP A 67 -7.50 -6.13 -3.31
CA ASP A 67 -6.73 -5.55 -2.21
C ASP A 67 -5.24 -5.94 -2.38
N PRO A 68 -4.26 -5.19 -1.84
CA PRO A 68 -2.86 -5.62 -1.80
C PRO A 68 -2.61 -7.05 -1.32
N LEU A 69 -3.43 -7.60 -0.41
CA LEU A 69 -3.33 -8.98 0.07
C LEU A 69 -4.31 -9.96 -0.58
N TRP A 70 -5.24 -9.52 -1.43
CA TRP A 70 -6.33 -10.38 -1.90
C TRP A 70 -6.62 -10.29 -3.39
N VAL A 71 -6.62 -11.47 -4.00
CA VAL A 71 -7.03 -11.70 -5.39
C VAL A 71 -8.42 -12.29 -5.40
N LEU A 72 -9.34 -11.68 -6.15
CA LEU A 72 -10.63 -12.27 -6.48
C LEU A 72 -10.49 -13.10 -7.76
N THR A 73 -10.94 -14.34 -7.73
CA THR A 73 -10.89 -15.33 -8.82
C THR A 73 -12.09 -16.26 -8.71
N ALA A 74 -12.16 -17.32 -9.52
CA ALA A 74 -13.27 -18.28 -9.51
C ALA A 74 -12.98 -19.45 -8.55
N THR A 75 -14.00 -19.92 -7.82
CA THR A 75 -13.90 -21.10 -6.95
C THR A 75 -13.55 -22.35 -7.77
N SER A 76 -14.07 -22.45 -8.99
CA SER A 76 -13.82 -23.52 -9.94
C SER A 76 -12.35 -23.72 -10.32
N CYS A 77 -11.48 -22.72 -10.15
CA CYS A 77 -10.03 -22.88 -10.28
C CYS A 77 -9.48 -23.93 -9.31
N PHE A 78 -9.96 -23.93 -8.06
CA PHE A 78 -9.47 -24.76 -6.95
C PHE A 78 -10.20 -26.10 -6.79
N ALA A 79 -11.32 -26.29 -7.50
CA ALA A 79 -12.09 -27.51 -7.45
C ALA A 79 -11.34 -28.67 -8.15
N THR A 80 -11.18 -29.81 -7.48
CA THR A 80 -10.58 -31.01 -8.09
C THR A 80 -11.44 -31.54 -9.24
N VAL A 81 -12.77 -31.49 -9.08
CA VAL A 81 -13.78 -31.79 -10.10
C VAL A 81 -14.61 -30.52 -10.35
N PRO A 82 -14.85 -30.11 -11.62
CA PRO A 82 -15.67 -28.93 -11.91
C PRO A 82 -17.06 -29.01 -11.26
N GLY A 83 -17.43 -27.97 -10.51
CA GLY A 83 -18.73 -27.87 -9.82
C GLY A 83 -18.79 -28.44 -8.40
N THR A 84 -17.72 -29.02 -7.86
CA THR A 84 -17.67 -29.39 -6.42
C THR A 84 -17.33 -28.19 -5.53
N SER A 85 -17.85 -28.18 -4.31
CA SER A 85 -17.48 -27.20 -3.29
C SER A 85 -15.99 -27.28 -2.95
N VAL A 86 -15.38 -26.12 -2.68
CA VAL A 86 -14.01 -26.00 -2.18
C VAL A 86 -14.09 -25.58 -0.72
N PRO A 87 -13.37 -26.21 0.21
CA PRO A 87 -13.34 -25.78 1.61
C PRO A 87 -12.53 -24.49 1.78
N ALA A 88 -12.96 -23.63 2.71
CA ALA A 88 -12.16 -22.47 3.11
C ALA A 88 -10.91 -22.88 3.92
N GLY A 89 -9.81 -22.13 3.78
CA GLY A 89 -8.55 -22.38 4.49
C GLY A 89 -7.35 -22.46 3.53
N ARG A 90 -6.31 -23.23 3.88
CA ARG A 90 -5.12 -23.38 3.02
C ARG A 90 -5.50 -24.07 1.70
N PRO A 91 -5.08 -23.56 0.53
CA PRO A 91 -5.25 -24.24 -0.75
C PRO A 91 -4.72 -25.68 -0.72
N ALA A 92 -5.44 -26.59 -1.37
CA ALA A 92 -5.07 -28.03 -1.43
C ALA A 92 -3.87 -28.31 -2.34
N LEU A 93 -3.67 -27.47 -3.36
CA LEU A 93 -2.48 -27.43 -4.21
C LEU A 93 -1.67 -26.18 -3.88
N GLU A 94 -0.36 -26.23 -4.08
CA GLU A 94 0.48 -25.04 -4.08
C GLU A 94 -0.09 -24.01 -5.06
N THR A 95 -0.17 -22.76 -4.63
CA THR A 95 -0.83 -21.68 -5.38
C THR A 95 0.15 -20.54 -5.56
N THR A 96 0.53 -20.25 -6.80
CA THR A 96 1.44 -19.16 -7.14
C THR A 96 0.70 -18.11 -7.94
N VAL A 97 0.69 -16.87 -7.46
CA VAL A 97 0.08 -15.71 -8.10
C VAL A 97 1.18 -14.87 -8.74
N THR A 98 1.17 -14.77 -10.06
CA THR A 98 2.12 -13.99 -10.85
C THR A 98 1.46 -12.70 -11.34
N LEU A 99 2.10 -11.56 -11.06
CA LEU A 99 1.69 -10.22 -11.47
C LEU A 99 2.08 -9.93 -12.93
N SER A 100 1.54 -8.85 -13.50
CA SER A 100 1.86 -8.41 -14.86
C SER A 100 3.32 -8.01 -15.09
N ASP A 101 4.09 -7.77 -14.03
CA ASP A 101 5.54 -7.48 -14.09
C ASP A 101 6.42 -8.73 -13.92
N GLY A 102 5.81 -9.91 -13.76
CA GLY A 102 6.49 -11.19 -13.54
C GLY A 102 6.76 -11.54 -12.07
N THR A 103 6.57 -10.61 -11.13
CA THR A 103 6.67 -10.88 -9.68
C THR A 103 5.70 -11.98 -9.29
N SER A 104 6.17 -12.96 -8.51
CA SER A 104 5.33 -14.07 -8.05
C SER A 104 5.23 -14.11 -6.52
N VAL A 105 4.01 -14.34 -6.01
CA VAL A 105 3.65 -14.39 -4.59
C VAL A 105 2.82 -15.64 -4.31
N ALA A 106 3.08 -16.33 -3.20
CA ALA A 106 2.30 -17.51 -2.81
C ALA A 106 0.89 -17.14 -2.33
N GLY A 107 -0.12 -17.89 -2.78
CA GLY A 107 -1.48 -17.88 -2.24
C GLY A 107 -1.60 -18.84 -1.05
N ILE A 108 -1.94 -18.32 0.12
CA ILE A 108 -1.86 -19.05 1.41
C ILE A 108 -3.22 -19.42 2.02
N GLU A 109 -4.29 -18.73 1.62
CA GLU A 109 -5.65 -18.97 2.10
C GLU A 109 -6.63 -18.78 0.92
N ILE A 110 -7.66 -19.62 0.84
CA ILE A 110 -8.84 -19.43 0.00
C ILE A 110 -10.09 -19.23 0.86
N ALA A 111 -10.89 -18.22 0.52
CA ALA A 111 -12.22 -17.98 1.03
C ALA A 111 -13.22 -18.01 -0.14
N PRO A 112 -13.88 -19.15 -0.41
CA PRO A 112 -14.87 -19.27 -1.47
C PRO A 112 -16.22 -18.65 -1.07
N ARG A 113 -17.04 -18.31 -2.08
CA ARG A 113 -18.47 -18.04 -1.97
C ARG A 113 -19.27 -19.34 -2.12
N ASP A 114 -20.37 -19.42 -1.38
CA ASP A 114 -21.32 -20.54 -1.45
C ASP A 114 -22.44 -20.32 -2.50
N ASP A 115 -22.68 -19.07 -2.92
CA ASP A 115 -23.80 -18.67 -3.79
C ASP A 115 -23.42 -18.47 -5.27
N ARG A 116 -22.12 -18.35 -5.59
CA ARG A 116 -21.62 -18.10 -6.95
C ARG A 116 -20.17 -18.54 -7.10
N ASP A 117 -19.71 -18.69 -8.35
CA ASP A 117 -18.34 -19.13 -8.68
C ASP A 117 -17.32 -18.00 -8.49
N ALA A 118 -17.07 -17.62 -7.23
CA ALA A 118 -16.12 -16.58 -6.84
C ALA A 118 -15.42 -16.94 -5.52
N ALA A 119 -14.10 -16.75 -5.46
CA ALA A 119 -13.28 -16.98 -4.29
C ALA A 119 -12.22 -15.89 -4.14
N LEU A 120 -11.94 -15.52 -2.89
CA LEU A 120 -10.80 -14.69 -2.54
C LEU A 120 -9.60 -15.58 -2.21
N VAL A 121 -8.42 -15.19 -2.69
CA VAL A 121 -7.14 -15.85 -2.41
C VAL A 121 -6.24 -14.85 -1.69
N ARG A 122 -5.81 -15.18 -0.48
CA ARG A 122 -4.88 -14.37 0.32
C ARG A 122 -3.45 -14.59 -0.14
N LEU A 123 -2.72 -13.51 -0.34
CA LEU A 123 -1.31 -13.51 -0.67
C LEU A 123 -0.44 -13.57 0.60
N ALA A 124 0.69 -14.27 0.53
CA ALA A 124 1.67 -14.35 1.63
C ALA A 124 2.26 -12.97 1.98
N THR A 125 2.46 -12.13 0.97
CA THR A 125 2.98 -10.76 1.09
C THR A 125 2.07 -9.77 0.34
N PRO A 126 1.91 -8.54 0.84
CA PRO A 126 1.09 -7.52 0.19
C PRO A 126 1.78 -7.00 -1.07
N VAL A 127 1.03 -6.91 -2.16
CA VAL A 127 1.44 -6.29 -3.43
C VAL A 127 1.37 -4.78 -3.31
N ALA A 128 2.52 -4.11 -3.41
CA ALA A 128 2.62 -2.65 -3.40
C ALA A 128 2.60 -2.07 -4.83
N GLY A 129 2.28 -0.79 -4.97
CA GLY A 129 2.36 -0.06 -6.25
C GLY A 129 1.24 -0.34 -7.26
N ILE A 130 0.47 -1.42 -7.10
CA ILE A 130 -0.67 -1.75 -7.97
C ILE A 130 -1.97 -1.28 -7.31
N LYS A 131 -2.74 -0.43 -8.02
CA LYS A 131 -4.08 -0.03 -7.59
C LYS A 131 -5.04 -1.21 -7.77
N ALA A 132 -5.68 -1.64 -6.68
CA ALA A 132 -6.73 -2.64 -6.71
C ALA A 132 -7.92 -2.23 -7.59
N THR A 133 -8.55 -3.20 -8.24
CA THR A 133 -9.74 -3.00 -9.08
C THR A 133 -10.95 -2.68 -8.20
N ALA A 134 -11.61 -1.56 -8.46
CA ALA A 134 -12.87 -1.21 -7.79
C ALA A 134 -14.00 -2.15 -8.25
N LEU A 135 -14.91 -2.52 -7.36
CA LEU A 135 -16.10 -3.31 -7.70
C LEU A 135 -17.23 -2.39 -8.14
N ALA A 136 -17.92 -2.76 -9.22
CA ALA A 136 -19.17 -2.13 -9.62
C ALA A 136 -20.27 -2.42 -8.57
N GLY A 137 -20.92 -1.36 -8.08
CA GLY A 137 -21.98 -1.46 -7.07
C GLY A 137 -23.35 -1.90 -7.60
N SER A 138 -23.50 -2.00 -8.93
CA SER A 138 -24.77 -2.29 -9.60
C SER A 138 -24.60 -3.31 -10.74
N VAL A 139 -25.68 -4.03 -11.03
CA VAL A 139 -25.74 -5.00 -12.15
C VAL A 139 -25.65 -4.23 -13.48
N PRO A 140 -24.77 -4.62 -14.42
CA PRO A 140 -24.76 -4.03 -15.75
C PRO A 140 -26.05 -4.40 -16.51
N ALA A 141 -26.64 -3.43 -17.21
CA ALA A 141 -27.84 -3.63 -18.00
C ALA A 141 -27.60 -4.57 -19.20
N GLN A 142 -28.64 -5.25 -19.68
CA GLN A 142 -28.58 -5.98 -20.96
C GLN A 142 -28.17 -5.03 -22.09
N GLY A 143 -27.29 -5.49 -22.99
CA GLY A 143 -26.69 -4.64 -24.02
C GLY A 143 -25.47 -3.83 -23.58
N THR A 144 -25.08 -3.88 -22.29
CA THR A 144 -23.86 -3.22 -21.81
C THR A 144 -22.62 -3.93 -22.36
N ASP A 145 -21.68 -3.15 -22.88
CA ASP A 145 -20.39 -3.60 -23.36
C ASP A 145 -19.36 -3.73 -22.23
N LEU A 146 -18.62 -4.84 -22.24
CA LEU A 146 -17.69 -5.24 -21.20
C LEU A 146 -16.40 -5.81 -21.80
N THR A 147 -15.29 -5.65 -21.09
CA THR A 147 -13.98 -6.18 -21.47
C THR A 147 -13.57 -7.29 -20.52
N ALA A 148 -13.43 -8.51 -21.01
CA ALA A 148 -12.79 -9.60 -20.27
C ALA A 148 -11.27 -9.46 -20.39
N VAL A 149 -10.54 -9.72 -19.30
CA VAL A 149 -9.07 -9.78 -19.28
C VAL A 149 -8.61 -11.15 -18.78
N GLY A 150 -7.55 -11.71 -19.36
CA GLY A 150 -7.18 -13.10 -19.12
C GLY A 150 -5.73 -13.46 -19.49
N PHE A 151 -5.15 -14.44 -18.79
CA PHE A 151 -3.87 -15.11 -19.12
C PHE A 151 -4.10 -16.54 -19.65
N GLY A 152 -5.32 -16.85 -20.08
CA GLY A 152 -5.68 -18.12 -20.67
C GLY A 152 -5.20 -18.28 -22.10
N ARG A 153 -5.51 -19.45 -22.67
CA ARG A 153 -5.07 -19.84 -24.02
C ARG A 153 -5.53 -18.84 -25.06
N THR A 154 -4.62 -18.48 -25.96
CA THR A 154 -4.95 -17.69 -27.14
C THR A 154 -5.36 -18.63 -28.29
N LYS A 155 -5.36 -18.13 -29.52
CA LYS A 155 -5.47 -18.97 -30.72
C LYS A 155 -4.14 -19.69 -31.06
N THR A 156 -3.01 -19.20 -30.57
CA THR A 156 -1.65 -19.63 -30.97
C THR A 156 -0.72 -19.97 -29.80
N GLU A 157 -1.06 -19.56 -28.57
CA GLU A 157 -0.25 -19.73 -27.36
C GLU A 157 -1.03 -20.46 -26.26
N TRP A 158 -0.37 -21.41 -25.59
CA TRP A 158 -1.00 -22.31 -24.62
C TRP A 158 -1.02 -21.76 -23.19
N VAL A 159 -0.02 -20.96 -22.80
CA VAL A 159 0.05 -20.31 -21.47
C VAL A 159 0.71 -18.93 -21.55
N PRO A 160 -0.02 -17.87 -21.97
CA PRO A 160 0.52 -16.52 -22.01
C PRO A 160 1.14 -16.05 -20.70
N ASN A 161 2.18 -15.23 -20.83
CA ASN A 161 2.79 -14.48 -19.73
C ASN A 161 2.36 -13.01 -19.72
N LYS A 162 1.51 -12.61 -20.65
CA LYS A 162 0.88 -11.28 -20.71
C LYS A 162 -0.64 -11.44 -20.72
N PRO A 163 -1.39 -10.46 -20.21
CA PRO A 163 -2.83 -10.47 -20.31
C PRO A 163 -3.30 -10.14 -21.73
N HIS A 164 -4.39 -10.76 -22.13
CA HIS A 164 -5.13 -10.46 -23.35
C HIS A 164 -6.52 -9.95 -23.01
N THR A 165 -7.17 -9.30 -23.97
CA THR A 165 -8.52 -8.76 -23.81
C THR A 165 -9.49 -9.31 -24.85
N GLY A 166 -10.75 -9.44 -24.46
CA GLY A 166 -11.85 -9.79 -25.36
C GLY A 166 -13.09 -8.95 -25.05
N ALA A 167 -13.79 -8.51 -26.09
CA ALA A 167 -14.98 -7.68 -25.99
C ALA A 167 -16.26 -8.52 -25.96
N PHE A 168 -17.14 -8.24 -24.98
CA PHE A 168 -18.39 -8.95 -24.76
C PHE A 168 -19.54 -7.98 -24.53
N THR A 169 -20.76 -8.45 -24.73
CA THR A 169 -21.99 -7.72 -24.40
C THR A 169 -22.89 -8.56 -23.49
N VAL A 170 -23.44 -7.94 -22.44
CA VAL A 170 -24.37 -8.60 -21.51
C VAL A 170 -25.64 -9.01 -22.25
N SER A 171 -25.86 -10.33 -22.37
CA SER A 171 -27.04 -10.91 -23.02
C SER A 171 -28.18 -11.19 -22.05
N ALA A 172 -27.86 -11.54 -20.80
CA ALA A 172 -28.81 -11.72 -19.71
C ALA A 172 -28.09 -11.63 -18.35
N SER A 173 -28.85 -11.49 -17.25
CA SER A 173 -28.34 -11.65 -15.89
C SER A 173 -29.33 -12.46 -15.05
N ASP A 174 -28.81 -13.21 -14.08
CA ASP A 174 -29.55 -13.88 -13.01
C ASP A 174 -29.00 -13.45 -11.64
N ALA A 175 -29.51 -14.01 -10.54
CA ALA A 175 -29.14 -13.63 -9.18
C ALA A 175 -27.63 -13.69 -8.86
N GLY A 176 -26.85 -14.52 -9.56
CA GLY A 176 -25.42 -14.70 -9.32
C GLY A 176 -24.53 -14.59 -10.57
N ASN A 177 -25.08 -14.55 -11.78
CA ASN A 177 -24.32 -14.63 -13.03
C ASN A 177 -24.72 -13.56 -14.06
N LEU A 178 -23.78 -13.28 -14.96
CA LEU A 178 -23.99 -12.60 -16.25
C LEU A 178 -23.79 -13.61 -17.37
N THR A 179 -24.72 -13.64 -18.34
CA THR A 179 -24.55 -14.37 -19.61
C THR A 179 -24.04 -13.41 -20.68
N LEU A 180 -22.98 -13.80 -21.37
CA LEU A 180 -22.23 -12.96 -22.29
C LEU A 180 -22.29 -13.50 -23.73
N ALA A 181 -22.47 -12.58 -24.68
CA ALA A 181 -22.20 -12.82 -26.10
C ALA A 181 -20.88 -12.12 -26.47
N SER A 182 -20.05 -12.76 -27.31
CA SER A 182 -18.83 -12.12 -27.82
C SER A 182 -19.14 -11.03 -28.83
N LYS A 183 -18.24 -10.06 -28.95
CA LYS A 183 -18.15 -9.22 -30.14
C LYS A 183 -17.18 -9.86 -31.13
N GLY A 184 -17.66 -10.14 -32.34
CA GLY A 184 -16.87 -10.85 -33.34
C GLY A 184 -16.40 -12.22 -32.83
N THR A 185 -15.12 -12.53 -33.04
CA THR A 185 -14.53 -13.85 -32.74
C THR A 185 -13.91 -13.97 -31.35
N ASP A 186 -14.13 -13.01 -30.45
CA ASP A 186 -13.54 -13.04 -29.11
C ASP A 186 -14.13 -14.19 -28.27
N ALA A 187 -13.30 -14.81 -27.43
CA ALA A 187 -13.70 -15.93 -26.59
C ALA A 187 -12.95 -15.91 -25.26
N ILE A 188 -13.63 -16.32 -24.19
CA ILE A 188 -13.00 -16.68 -22.92
C ILE A 188 -12.54 -18.13 -23.04
N CYS A 189 -11.27 -18.40 -22.80
CA CYS A 189 -10.61 -19.68 -23.02
C CYS A 189 -10.12 -20.33 -21.71
N LYS A 190 -9.66 -21.58 -21.77
CA LYS A 190 -9.06 -22.27 -20.62
C LYS A 190 -7.88 -21.46 -20.07
N GLY A 191 -7.96 -21.10 -18.78
CA GLY A 191 -7.01 -20.22 -18.08
C GLY A 191 -7.53 -18.79 -17.86
N ASP A 192 -8.58 -18.37 -18.58
CA ASP A 192 -9.26 -17.08 -18.32
C ASP A 192 -10.30 -17.17 -17.20
N THR A 193 -10.63 -18.40 -16.76
CA THR A 193 -11.44 -18.64 -15.56
C THR A 193 -10.82 -17.94 -14.36
N GLY A 194 -11.66 -17.22 -13.61
CA GLY A 194 -11.30 -16.29 -12.55
C GLY A 194 -10.92 -14.88 -13.00
N GLY A 195 -10.73 -14.64 -14.31
CA GLY A 195 -10.32 -13.35 -14.83
C GLY A 195 -11.38 -12.25 -14.71
N PRO A 196 -10.95 -10.98 -14.62
CA PRO A 196 -11.88 -9.87 -14.45
C PRO A 196 -12.66 -9.57 -15.74
N LEU A 197 -13.94 -9.25 -15.54
CA LEU A 197 -14.83 -8.67 -16.52
C LEU A 197 -15.08 -7.21 -16.11
N LEU A 198 -14.66 -6.26 -16.94
CA LEU A 198 -14.59 -4.84 -16.62
C LEU A 198 -15.62 -4.02 -17.42
N ASN A 199 -16.16 -2.96 -16.82
CA ASN A 199 -16.94 -1.94 -17.52
C ASN A 199 -16.03 -0.85 -18.14
N ALA A 200 -16.62 0.12 -18.84
CA ALA A 200 -15.90 1.23 -19.47
C ALA A 200 -15.16 2.16 -18.49
N ALA A 201 -15.50 2.16 -17.20
CA ALA A 201 -14.79 2.88 -16.14
C ALA A 201 -13.63 2.08 -15.53
N GLY A 202 -13.42 0.83 -15.97
CA GLY A 202 -12.42 -0.09 -15.43
C GLY A 202 -12.84 -0.75 -14.11
N GLU A 203 -14.12 -0.67 -13.73
CA GLU A 203 -14.66 -1.35 -12.54
C GLU A 203 -14.99 -2.80 -12.87
N LEU A 204 -14.76 -3.68 -11.89
CA LEU A 204 -15.08 -5.10 -11.97
C LEU A 204 -16.60 -5.29 -11.89
N VAL A 205 -17.21 -5.87 -12.91
CA VAL A 205 -18.63 -6.28 -12.90
C VAL A 205 -18.80 -7.80 -12.73
N GLY A 206 -17.78 -8.58 -13.05
CA GLY A 206 -17.85 -10.04 -12.97
C GLY A 206 -16.50 -10.74 -12.92
N VAL A 207 -16.53 -12.00 -12.49
CA VAL A 207 -15.42 -12.96 -12.48
C VAL A 207 -15.74 -14.04 -13.51
N ASN A 208 -14.88 -14.23 -14.50
CA ASN A 208 -15.13 -15.22 -15.57
C ASN A 208 -15.22 -16.63 -15.00
N SER A 209 -16.33 -17.35 -15.22
CA SER A 209 -16.53 -18.69 -14.67
C SER A 209 -16.31 -19.75 -15.75
N ARG A 210 -17.13 -19.74 -16.81
CA ARG A 210 -17.20 -20.80 -17.81
C ARG A 210 -17.59 -20.26 -19.18
N SER A 211 -17.21 -20.96 -20.24
CA SER A 211 -17.51 -20.56 -21.61
C SER A 211 -17.62 -21.77 -22.53
N TRP A 212 -18.12 -21.55 -23.74
CA TRP A 212 -18.23 -22.59 -24.77
C TRP A 212 -16.92 -22.89 -25.50
N GLN A 213 -15.86 -22.10 -25.31
CA GLN A 213 -14.50 -22.35 -25.80
C GLN A 213 -14.31 -22.39 -27.34
N GLY A 214 -15.28 -21.93 -28.12
CA GLY A 214 -15.16 -21.83 -29.57
C GLY A 214 -14.02 -20.88 -29.98
N GLY A 215 -13.14 -21.34 -30.86
CA GLY A 215 -11.95 -20.58 -31.32
C GLY A 215 -10.70 -20.70 -30.45
N CYS A 216 -10.77 -21.28 -29.25
CA CYS A 216 -9.64 -21.43 -28.33
C CYS A 216 -8.65 -22.53 -28.77
N LEU A 217 -7.34 -22.34 -28.51
CA LEU A 217 -6.31 -23.33 -28.86
C LEU A 217 -6.49 -24.67 -28.14
N GLY A 218 -6.39 -25.76 -28.93
CA GLY A 218 -6.51 -27.14 -28.45
C GLY A 218 -7.94 -27.58 -28.12
N MET A 219 -8.95 -26.85 -28.61
CA MET A 219 -10.36 -27.22 -28.50
C MET A 219 -10.89 -27.77 -29.84
N ASN A 220 -12.07 -28.40 -29.80
CA ASN A 220 -12.70 -28.97 -31.00
C ASN A 220 -13.07 -27.85 -31.99
N ALA A 221 -12.52 -27.90 -33.21
CA ALA A 221 -12.78 -26.91 -34.25
C ALA A 221 -14.25 -26.86 -34.73
N ALA A 222 -15.06 -27.88 -34.42
CA ALA A 222 -16.50 -27.88 -34.67
C ALA A 222 -17.31 -27.07 -33.62
N GLU A 223 -16.71 -26.72 -32.48
CA GLU A 223 -17.34 -25.83 -31.50
C GLU A 223 -17.11 -24.37 -31.93
N THR A 224 -18.19 -23.71 -32.30
CA THR A 224 -18.19 -22.34 -32.82
C THR A 224 -18.78 -21.32 -31.85
N ARG A 225 -19.34 -21.78 -30.72
CA ARG A 225 -19.95 -20.89 -29.73
C ARG A 225 -18.87 -20.24 -28.88
N THR A 226 -18.90 -18.92 -28.82
CA THR A 226 -17.96 -18.05 -28.09
C THR A 226 -18.52 -17.49 -26.79
N GLY A 227 -19.83 -17.67 -26.55
CA GLY A 227 -20.52 -17.15 -25.37
C GLY A 227 -19.94 -17.67 -24.05
N ALA A 228 -20.12 -16.88 -23.00
CA ALA A 228 -19.53 -17.12 -21.69
C ALA A 228 -20.48 -16.76 -20.55
N ILE A 229 -20.13 -17.19 -19.34
CA ILE A 229 -20.82 -16.89 -18.11
C ILE A 229 -19.79 -16.44 -17.07
N SER A 230 -20.08 -15.31 -16.43
CA SER A 230 -19.24 -14.73 -15.36
C SER A 230 -20.07 -14.55 -14.08
N ALA A 231 -19.50 -14.87 -12.93
CA ALA A 231 -20.13 -14.64 -11.63
C ALA A 231 -20.16 -13.13 -11.34
N ARG A 232 -21.32 -12.61 -10.94
CA ARG A 232 -21.54 -11.19 -10.60
C ARG A 232 -20.77 -10.81 -9.34
N VAL A 233 -20.16 -9.61 -9.32
CA VAL A 233 -19.48 -9.09 -8.10
C VAL A 233 -20.27 -8.03 -7.33
N ASP A 234 -21.39 -7.55 -7.85
CA ASP A 234 -22.24 -6.65 -7.09
C ASP A 234 -22.76 -7.35 -5.81
N GLY A 235 -22.80 -6.60 -4.72
CA GLY A 235 -23.06 -7.12 -3.38
C GLY A 235 -21.91 -7.87 -2.71
N LEU A 236 -20.76 -8.11 -3.37
CA LEU A 236 -19.63 -8.79 -2.73
C LEU A 236 -18.78 -7.91 -1.80
N ALA A 237 -18.87 -6.58 -1.88
CA ALA A 237 -18.00 -5.66 -1.12
C ALA A 237 -17.95 -5.97 0.40
N SER A 238 -19.12 -6.08 1.05
CA SER A 238 -19.19 -6.39 2.50
C SER A 238 -18.65 -7.78 2.85
N TRP A 239 -18.80 -8.77 1.95
CA TRP A 239 -18.17 -10.08 2.11
C TRP A 239 -16.65 -9.99 1.97
N ILE A 240 -16.14 -9.27 0.98
CA ILE A 240 -14.70 -9.04 0.79
C ILE A 240 -14.13 -8.38 2.04
N ASP A 241 -14.74 -7.30 2.54
CA ASP A 241 -14.29 -6.63 3.75
C ASP A 241 -14.31 -7.57 4.97
N SER A 242 -15.34 -8.41 5.13
CA SER A 242 -15.39 -9.40 6.21
C SER A 242 -14.31 -10.48 6.10
N VAL A 243 -13.87 -10.82 4.89
CA VAL A 243 -12.81 -11.81 4.63
C VAL A 243 -11.43 -11.19 4.88
N LYS A 244 -11.21 -9.94 4.44
CA LYS A 244 -9.96 -9.20 4.65
C LYS A 244 -9.58 -9.09 6.12
N GLN A 245 -10.58 -8.86 6.98
CA GLN A 245 -10.41 -8.74 8.43
C GLN A 245 -10.15 -10.09 9.15
N ARG A 246 -10.13 -11.23 8.44
CA ARG A 246 -9.89 -12.54 9.07
C ARG A 246 -8.44 -12.66 9.56
N PRO A 247 -8.23 -13.16 10.80
CA PRO A 247 -6.89 -13.44 11.30
C PRO A 247 -6.21 -14.53 10.47
N VAL A 248 -4.88 -14.50 10.37
CA VAL A 248 -4.12 -15.67 9.91
C VAL A 248 -4.01 -16.64 11.08
N VAL A 249 -4.37 -17.90 10.87
CA VAL A 249 -4.40 -18.92 11.93
C VAL A 249 -3.26 -19.93 11.75
N VAL A 250 -2.44 -20.10 12.79
CA VAL A 250 -1.46 -21.20 12.90
C VAL A 250 -1.98 -22.18 13.96
N LYS A 251 -2.34 -23.39 13.53
CA LYS A 251 -2.95 -24.44 14.35
C LYS A 251 -1.87 -25.33 14.98
N GLY A 252 -2.23 -26.00 16.08
CA GLY A 252 -1.37 -27.01 16.71
C GLY A 252 -0.80 -28.03 15.71
N GLY A 253 0.51 -28.25 15.80
CA GLY A 253 1.32 -29.06 14.88
C GLY A 253 2.04 -28.25 13.79
N GLN A 254 1.60 -27.02 13.46
CA GLN A 254 2.20 -26.21 12.39
C GLN A 254 3.44 -25.43 12.86
N THR A 255 4.42 -25.32 11.95
CA THR A 255 5.71 -24.65 12.16
C THR A 255 5.87 -23.51 11.15
N LEU A 256 6.34 -22.36 11.61
CA LEU A 256 6.91 -21.28 10.80
C LEU A 256 8.43 -21.47 10.71
N GLN A 257 8.94 -21.67 9.50
CA GLN A 257 10.35 -21.94 9.21
C GLN A 257 11.21 -20.65 9.21
N PRO A 258 12.54 -20.74 9.31
CA PRO A 258 13.41 -19.56 9.18
C PRO A 258 13.23 -18.88 7.81
N GLY A 259 13.01 -17.57 7.81
CA GLY A 259 12.64 -16.76 6.65
C GLY A 259 11.13 -16.71 6.36
N GLU A 260 10.30 -17.56 6.99
CA GLU A 260 8.86 -17.59 6.74
C GLU A 260 8.16 -16.37 7.36
N THR A 261 7.17 -15.84 6.64
CA THR A 261 6.35 -14.70 7.06
C THR A 261 4.87 -15.00 6.83
N ILE A 262 4.05 -14.72 7.84
CA ILE A 262 2.59 -14.66 7.70
C ILE A 262 2.12 -13.20 7.83
N SER A 263 1.14 -12.80 7.02
CA SER A 263 0.68 -11.41 6.92
C SER A 263 -0.83 -11.28 7.18
N SER A 264 -1.21 -10.47 8.17
CA SER A 264 -2.59 -9.97 8.32
C SER A 264 -2.73 -8.60 7.64
N GLU A 265 -3.92 -7.97 7.74
CA GLU A 265 -4.17 -6.65 7.16
C GLU A 265 -3.14 -5.62 7.62
N ASN A 266 -2.86 -5.51 8.92
CA ASN A 266 -1.95 -4.49 9.47
C ASN A 266 -0.63 -5.03 10.04
N ALA A 267 -0.35 -6.33 9.97
CA ALA A 267 0.88 -6.89 10.52
C ALA A 267 1.51 -7.99 9.67
N ARG A 268 2.82 -8.19 9.91
CA ARG A 268 3.59 -9.34 9.44
C ARG A 268 4.29 -9.98 10.63
N LEU A 269 4.14 -11.28 10.81
CA LEU A 269 4.94 -12.06 11.75
C LEU A 269 5.99 -12.82 10.95
N THR A 270 7.27 -12.52 11.18
CA THR A 270 8.40 -13.10 10.46
C THR A 270 9.29 -13.87 11.43
N MET A 271 9.53 -15.14 11.14
CA MET A 271 10.58 -15.93 11.79
C MET A 271 11.89 -15.61 11.06
N GLN A 272 12.67 -14.67 11.58
CA GLN A 272 13.86 -14.14 10.90
C GLN A 272 14.98 -15.18 10.81
N THR A 273 15.85 -15.03 9.81
CA THR A 273 16.95 -15.97 9.54
C THR A 273 18.05 -15.92 10.59
N ASP A 274 18.13 -14.84 11.36
CA ASP A 274 18.98 -14.69 12.55
C ASP A 274 18.45 -15.44 13.79
N GLY A 275 17.23 -15.98 13.72
CA GLY A 275 16.56 -16.71 14.80
C GLY A 275 15.62 -15.90 15.68
N ASN A 276 15.35 -14.62 15.38
CA ASN A 276 14.35 -13.83 16.09
C ASN A 276 12.95 -14.03 15.48
N LEU A 277 11.91 -14.15 16.29
CA LEU A 277 10.52 -14.09 15.82
C LEU A 277 9.98 -12.69 16.08
N VAL A 278 9.70 -11.94 15.01
CA VAL A 278 9.35 -10.51 15.12
C VAL A 278 8.03 -10.21 14.42
N LEU A 279 7.19 -9.49 15.16
CA LEU A 279 5.92 -8.94 14.71
C LEU A 279 6.15 -7.48 14.27
N TYR A 280 5.94 -7.20 12.99
CA TYR A 280 6.04 -5.86 12.39
C TYR A 280 4.65 -5.34 12.03
N HIS A 281 4.45 -4.02 12.11
CA HIS A 281 3.33 -3.38 11.41
C HIS A 281 3.54 -3.47 9.88
N ARG A 282 2.47 -3.50 9.06
CA ARG A 282 2.57 -3.66 7.58
C ARG A 282 3.43 -2.58 6.91
N THR A 283 3.45 -1.38 7.48
CA THR A 283 4.23 -0.23 6.99
C THR A 283 5.70 -0.29 7.41
N GLY A 284 6.06 -1.23 8.29
CA GLY A 284 7.41 -1.52 8.75
C GLY A 284 7.98 -2.82 8.17
N GLY A 285 9.07 -3.27 8.80
CA GLY A 285 9.78 -4.49 8.44
C GLY A 285 11.23 -4.46 8.89
N GLU A 286 11.93 -5.57 8.67
CA GLU A 286 13.36 -5.70 8.92
C GLU A 286 14.17 -4.59 8.23
N GLY A 287 15.08 -3.96 8.98
CA GLY A 287 15.85 -2.80 8.52
C GLY A 287 15.04 -1.50 8.28
N LYS A 288 13.71 -1.53 8.42
CA LYS A 288 12.80 -0.40 8.13
C LYS A 288 12.07 0.14 9.37
N GLY A 289 12.37 -0.36 10.57
CA GLY A 289 11.67 0.02 11.81
C GLY A 289 10.22 -0.48 11.87
N GLY A 290 9.51 -0.09 12.93
CA GLY A 290 8.10 -0.46 13.12
C GLY A 290 7.88 -1.92 13.56
N ALA A 291 8.85 -2.50 14.29
CA ALA A 291 8.63 -3.75 15.01
C ALA A 291 7.74 -3.47 16.23
N LEU A 292 6.64 -4.20 16.35
CA LEU A 292 5.67 -4.06 17.43
C LEU A 292 5.97 -5.00 18.59
N TRP A 293 6.53 -6.19 18.32
CA TRP A 293 6.89 -7.17 19.34
C TRP A 293 7.96 -8.13 18.80
N ALA A 294 8.79 -8.70 19.68
CA ALA A 294 9.79 -9.70 19.33
C ALA A 294 10.01 -10.70 20.47
N THR A 295 10.45 -11.93 20.14
CA THR A 295 10.90 -12.92 21.14
C THR A 295 12.26 -12.57 21.76
N ASN A 296 13.04 -11.70 21.12
CA ASN A 296 14.44 -11.39 21.44
C ASN A 296 15.34 -12.63 21.40
N THR A 297 15.17 -13.45 20.36
CA THR A 297 15.92 -14.69 20.16
C THR A 297 16.94 -14.59 19.03
N GLU A 298 17.32 -13.37 18.62
CA GLU A 298 18.37 -13.10 17.64
C GLU A 298 19.70 -13.81 17.98
N GLY A 299 20.48 -14.14 16.96
CA GLY A 299 21.75 -14.88 17.10
C GLY A 299 21.61 -16.40 17.16
N ASN A 300 20.42 -16.95 16.85
CA ASN A 300 20.12 -18.38 16.77
C ASN A 300 19.76 -18.80 15.33
N PRO A 301 20.69 -18.70 14.35
CA PRO A 301 20.35 -18.88 12.94
C PRO A 301 19.79 -20.27 12.62
N GLY A 302 18.65 -20.27 11.92
CA GLY A 302 17.89 -21.50 11.64
C GLY A 302 16.96 -21.96 12.77
N ALA A 303 16.72 -21.12 13.79
CA ALA A 303 15.61 -21.30 14.72
C ALA A 303 14.25 -21.19 14.01
N PHE A 304 13.24 -21.88 14.54
CA PHE A 304 11.89 -21.96 13.98
C PHE A 304 10.84 -21.77 15.06
N ALA A 305 9.65 -21.28 14.70
CA ALA A 305 8.54 -21.13 15.63
C ALA A 305 7.50 -22.22 15.39
N LYS A 306 6.93 -22.81 16.44
CA LYS A 306 5.94 -23.88 16.34
C LYS A 306 4.77 -23.64 17.26
N MET A 307 3.55 -23.79 16.72
CA MET A 307 2.35 -23.99 17.52
C MET A 307 2.28 -25.47 17.88
N GLN A 308 2.58 -25.83 19.13
CA GLN A 308 2.57 -27.20 19.60
C GLN A 308 1.15 -27.77 19.70
N ALA A 309 1.01 -29.10 19.68
CA ALA A 309 -0.30 -29.76 19.77
C ALA A 309 -0.94 -29.65 21.18
N ASP A 310 -0.13 -29.42 22.21
CA ASP A 310 -0.55 -29.17 23.59
C ASP A 310 -1.07 -27.74 23.83
N GLY A 311 -1.04 -26.88 22.81
CA GLY A 311 -1.51 -25.50 22.86
C GLY A 311 -0.46 -24.44 23.18
N ASN A 312 0.81 -24.79 23.33
CA ASN A 312 1.91 -23.85 23.54
C ASN A 312 2.49 -23.33 22.22
N PHE A 313 2.72 -22.01 22.09
CA PHE A 313 3.51 -21.44 20.99
C PHE A 313 4.96 -21.22 21.45
N VAL A 314 5.94 -21.74 20.70
CA VAL A 314 7.37 -21.83 21.12
C VAL A 314 8.31 -21.54 19.95
N VAL A 315 9.41 -20.82 20.21
CA VAL A 315 10.56 -20.72 19.30
C VAL A 315 11.65 -21.69 19.75
N TYR A 316 12.13 -22.53 18.83
CA TYR A 316 13.14 -23.56 19.05
C TYR A 316 14.44 -23.25 18.32
N LYS A 317 15.57 -23.68 18.88
CA LYS A 317 16.87 -23.75 18.19
C LYS A 317 16.77 -24.62 16.93
N LYS A 318 17.67 -24.39 15.97
CA LYS A 318 17.82 -25.24 14.78
C LYS A 318 17.95 -26.72 15.16
N GLY A 319 17.02 -27.55 14.69
CA GLY A 319 16.98 -28.99 14.99
C GLY A 319 16.50 -29.35 16.39
N GLY A 320 15.97 -28.39 17.17
CA GLY A 320 15.37 -28.62 18.47
C GLY A 320 14.14 -29.53 18.40
N ALA A 321 13.88 -30.25 19.49
CA ALA A 321 12.77 -31.19 19.60
C ALA A 321 11.85 -30.79 20.75
N GLU A 322 10.54 -30.93 20.57
CA GLU A 322 9.53 -30.60 21.59
C GLU A 322 9.72 -31.38 22.91
N SER A 323 10.33 -32.57 22.83
CA SER A 323 10.68 -33.41 23.98
C SER A 323 11.92 -32.95 24.76
N ASP A 324 12.66 -31.95 24.26
CA ASP A 324 13.84 -31.37 24.91
C ASP A 324 13.59 -29.89 25.26
N PRO A 325 13.25 -29.59 26.54
CA PRO A 325 13.04 -28.22 27.00
C PRO A 325 14.26 -27.31 26.82
N SER A 326 15.49 -27.84 26.78
CA SER A 326 16.71 -27.05 26.60
C SER A 326 16.87 -26.50 25.17
N SER A 327 16.08 -27.03 24.22
CA SER A 327 16.05 -26.58 22.83
C SER A 327 15.12 -25.39 22.58
N ALA A 328 14.22 -25.07 23.52
CA ALA A 328 13.37 -23.88 23.45
C ALA A 328 14.19 -22.60 23.74
N LEU A 329 13.92 -21.55 22.97
CA LEU A 329 14.49 -20.20 23.12
C LEU A 329 13.48 -19.23 23.74
N TRP A 330 12.20 -19.38 23.41
CA TRP A 330 11.09 -18.60 23.94
C TRP A 330 9.81 -19.43 23.91
N ALA A 331 8.92 -19.24 24.90
CA ALA A 331 7.61 -19.88 24.93
C ALA A 331 6.53 -18.93 25.46
N SER A 332 5.33 -19.01 24.88
CA SER A 332 4.11 -18.29 25.29
C SER A 332 3.55 -18.75 26.64
N GLN A 333 3.95 -19.94 27.11
CA GLN A 333 3.54 -20.56 28.37
C GLN A 333 2.05 -20.99 28.41
N THR A 334 1.51 -21.43 27.27
CA THR A 334 0.09 -21.77 27.08
C THR A 334 -0.19 -23.27 26.93
N TRP A 335 0.72 -24.13 27.40
CA TRP A 335 0.59 -25.60 27.38
C TRP A 335 -0.66 -26.11 28.12
N ASN A 336 -1.01 -27.39 27.93
CA ASN A 336 -2.24 -28.04 28.41
C ASN A 336 -3.56 -27.47 27.83
N ASN A 337 -3.51 -26.76 26.70
CA ASN A 337 -4.65 -26.22 25.98
C ASN A 337 -4.78 -26.88 24.59
N THR A 338 -4.96 -28.20 24.55
CA THR A 338 -5.08 -28.97 23.29
C THR A 338 -6.11 -28.37 22.33
N GLY A 339 -5.69 -28.14 21.08
CA GLY A 339 -6.52 -27.49 20.06
C GLY A 339 -6.50 -25.96 20.10
N ALA A 340 -5.73 -25.34 21.00
CA ALA A 340 -5.40 -23.92 20.90
C ALA A 340 -4.67 -23.60 19.58
N ARG A 341 -4.70 -22.32 19.21
CA ARG A 341 -4.17 -21.79 17.95
C ARG A 341 -3.62 -20.39 18.14
N LEU A 342 -2.61 -20.05 17.36
CA LEU A 342 -2.11 -18.69 17.22
C LEU A 342 -2.93 -17.96 16.13
N GLU A 343 -3.35 -16.74 16.41
CA GLU A 343 -4.03 -15.84 15.48
C GLU A 343 -3.25 -14.54 15.33
N LEU A 344 -2.81 -14.24 14.11
CA LEU A 344 -2.34 -12.91 13.74
C LEU A 344 -3.54 -12.10 13.25
N GLN A 345 -4.03 -11.19 14.08
CA GLN A 345 -5.25 -10.45 13.88
C GLN A 345 -5.05 -9.25 12.93
N ALA A 346 -6.14 -8.79 12.32
CA ALA A 346 -6.12 -7.68 11.36
C ALA A 346 -5.79 -6.33 12.02
N ASP A 347 -5.96 -6.21 13.34
CA ASP A 347 -5.58 -5.07 14.17
C ASP A 347 -4.10 -5.11 14.62
N ALA A 348 -3.27 -5.97 14.02
CA ALA A 348 -1.87 -6.19 14.38
C ALA A 348 -1.61 -6.83 15.76
N ASN A 349 -2.63 -7.34 16.46
CA ASN A 349 -2.44 -8.16 17.65
C ASN A 349 -2.07 -9.60 17.28
N LEU A 350 -1.19 -10.23 18.06
CA LEU A 350 -0.84 -11.65 17.94
C LEU A 350 -1.32 -12.37 19.19
N VAL A 351 -2.21 -13.35 19.06
CA VAL A 351 -2.94 -13.93 20.19
C VAL A 351 -2.94 -15.46 20.12
N VAL A 352 -2.67 -16.14 21.23
CA VAL A 352 -2.98 -17.58 21.36
C VAL A 352 -4.37 -17.71 21.98
N TYR A 353 -5.29 -18.36 21.27
CA TYR A 353 -6.65 -18.67 21.77
C TYR A 353 -6.81 -20.15 22.08
N THR A 354 -7.66 -20.45 23.07
CA THR A 354 -8.24 -21.79 23.24
C THR A 354 -9.00 -22.25 21.99
N LYS A 355 -9.31 -23.55 21.88
CA LYS A 355 -10.00 -24.13 20.71
C LYS A 355 -11.32 -23.43 20.36
N ASP A 356 -12.08 -22.99 21.37
CA ASP A 356 -13.40 -22.33 21.22
C ASP A 356 -13.34 -20.80 21.37
N GLY A 357 -12.17 -20.26 21.74
CA GLY A 357 -11.96 -18.81 21.88
C GLY A 357 -11.81 -18.09 20.55
N GLY A 358 -11.75 -16.76 20.58
CA GLY A 358 -11.50 -15.92 19.41
C GLY A 358 -11.73 -14.44 19.68
N HIS A 359 -11.43 -13.60 18.68
CA HIS A 359 -11.70 -12.16 18.71
C HIS A 359 -13.19 -11.89 18.99
N GLY A 360 -13.50 -11.06 19.99
CA GLY A 360 -14.88 -10.78 20.43
C GLY A 360 -15.61 -11.92 21.15
N ILE A 361 -15.03 -13.12 21.22
CA ILE A 361 -15.60 -14.31 21.88
C ILE A 361 -14.95 -14.55 23.26
N GLY A 362 -13.66 -14.21 23.39
CA GLY A 362 -12.88 -14.42 24.61
C GLY A 362 -11.96 -15.65 24.52
N GLY A 363 -11.48 -16.15 25.66
CA GLY A 363 -10.63 -17.35 25.72
C GLY A 363 -9.22 -17.18 25.16
N HIS A 364 -8.64 -15.98 25.23
CA HIS A 364 -7.21 -15.77 24.97
C HIS A 364 -6.37 -16.35 26.12
N LEU A 365 -5.23 -16.93 25.79
CA LEU A 365 -4.27 -17.52 26.72
C LEU A 365 -2.99 -16.66 26.84
N TRP A 366 -2.61 -16.02 25.73
CA TRP A 366 -1.48 -15.09 25.64
C TRP A 366 -1.73 -14.10 24.50
N HIS A 367 -1.23 -12.87 24.60
CA HIS A 367 -1.22 -11.91 23.48
C HIS A 367 -0.01 -10.97 23.50
N SER A 368 0.33 -10.40 22.34
CA SER A 368 1.38 -9.38 22.20
C SER A 368 0.96 -7.98 22.65
N ASP A 369 -0.35 -7.69 22.76
CA ASP A 369 -0.91 -6.37 23.15
C ASP A 369 -0.71 -5.25 22.11
N THR A 370 -0.42 -5.62 20.85
CA THR A 370 0.04 -4.70 19.78
C THR A 370 -1.09 -4.13 18.91
N TYR A 371 -2.29 -3.95 19.47
CA TYR A 371 -3.46 -3.39 18.78
C TYR A 371 -3.48 -1.83 18.77
N PRO A 372 -4.21 -1.16 17.86
CA PRO A 372 -4.19 0.30 17.76
C PRO A 372 -4.91 0.97 18.95
N ARG A 373 -4.40 2.13 19.37
CA ARG A 373 -4.91 2.92 20.50
C ARG A 373 -5.66 4.19 20.03
N GLY A 374 -6.44 4.06 18.96
CA GLY A 374 -7.19 5.18 18.35
C GLY A 374 -6.31 6.13 17.54
N ASP A 375 -6.71 7.40 17.42
CA ASP A 375 -6.01 8.44 16.64
C ASP A 375 -5.34 9.52 17.52
N ARG A 376 -5.42 9.40 18.84
CA ARG A 376 -5.11 10.51 19.77
C ARG A 376 -4.62 10.02 21.13
N LEU A 377 -3.56 10.66 21.61
CA LEU A 377 -3.08 10.58 22.99
C LEU A 377 -3.68 11.72 23.80
N VAL A 378 -4.52 11.38 24.77
CA VAL A 378 -5.08 12.34 25.74
C VAL A 378 -4.10 12.60 26.88
N SER A 379 -4.32 13.67 27.66
CA SER A 379 -3.54 13.99 28.85
C SER A 379 -3.39 12.78 29.79
N GLY A 380 -2.14 12.50 30.23
CA GLY A 380 -1.74 11.34 31.02
C GLY A 380 -1.57 10.03 30.24
N ALA A 381 -1.93 9.97 28.95
CA ALA A 381 -1.83 8.74 28.16
C ALA A 381 -0.38 8.44 27.74
N LYS A 382 -0.04 7.14 27.77
CA LYS A 382 1.24 6.61 27.28
C LYS A 382 1.03 5.73 26.06
N LEU A 383 1.83 5.97 25.01
CA LEU A 383 2.01 5.03 23.91
C LEU A 383 3.24 4.20 24.22
N MET A 384 3.01 2.97 24.69
CA MET A 384 4.06 2.02 25.05
C MET A 384 4.73 1.43 23.80
N PRO A 385 5.93 0.82 23.91
CA PRO A 385 6.55 0.12 22.80
C PRO A 385 5.61 -0.97 22.27
N GLY A 386 5.43 -1.02 20.96
CA GLY A 386 4.49 -1.92 20.30
C GLY A 386 3.08 -1.37 20.12
N TYR A 387 2.73 -0.25 20.76
CA TYR A 387 1.46 0.41 20.52
C TYR A 387 1.55 1.35 19.33
N TRP A 388 0.41 1.57 18.68
CA TRP A 388 0.30 2.46 17.53
C TRP A 388 -1.03 3.20 17.49
N LEU A 389 -1.08 4.29 16.73
CA LEU A 389 -2.28 5.09 16.45
C LEU A 389 -2.61 5.02 14.96
N THR A 390 -3.88 5.20 14.60
CA THR A 390 -4.31 5.30 13.21
C THR A 390 -5.62 6.07 13.06
N ASN A 391 -5.74 6.80 11.95
CA ASN A 391 -6.99 7.37 11.43
C ASN A 391 -7.47 6.67 10.14
N GLY A 392 -6.85 5.53 9.80
CA GLY A 392 -7.10 4.77 8.58
C GLY A 392 -6.32 5.25 7.34
N ARG A 393 -5.76 6.47 7.35
CA ARG A 393 -4.89 6.98 6.27
C ARG A 393 -3.42 7.00 6.67
N THR A 394 -3.14 7.37 7.91
CA THR A 394 -1.80 7.43 8.49
C THR A 394 -1.73 6.59 9.75
N VAL A 395 -0.54 6.09 10.06
CA VAL A 395 -0.23 5.34 11.28
C VAL A 395 0.93 5.99 12.02
N LEU A 396 0.83 6.08 13.34
CA LEU A 396 1.95 6.44 14.22
C LEU A 396 2.35 5.19 15.00
N LEU A 397 3.60 4.75 14.88
CA LEU A 397 4.15 3.58 15.56
C LEU A 397 5.12 4.03 16.65
N MET A 398 5.00 3.49 17.87
CA MET A 398 6.06 3.47 18.87
C MET A 398 6.73 2.09 18.80
N ASP A 399 7.87 1.98 18.11
CA ASP A 399 8.51 0.67 17.91
C ASP A 399 9.30 0.19 19.14
N ILE A 400 9.54 -1.12 19.23
CA ILE A 400 10.26 -1.71 20.38
C ILE A 400 11.74 -1.32 20.44
N GLN A 401 12.29 -0.77 19.35
CA GLN A 401 13.62 -0.20 19.28
C GLN A 401 13.70 1.22 19.88
N GLY A 402 12.56 1.83 20.25
CA GLY A 402 12.49 3.14 20.88
C GLY A 402 12.28 4.29 19.91
N ASN A 403 11.88 4.01 18.67
CA ASN A 403 11.68 5.00 17.63
C ASN A 403 10.19 5.33 17.45
N VAL A 404 9.91 6.59 17.16
CA VAL A 404 8.58 7.04 16.72
C VAL A 404 8.59 7.18 15.20
N HIS A 405 7.61 6.57 14.55
CA HIS A 405 7.42 6.62 13.11
C HIS A 405 6.01 7.11 12.79
N ILE A 406 5.85 8.00 11.82
CA ILE A 406 4.57 8.35 11.21
C ILE A 406 4.63 8.00 9.74
N ARG A 407 3.70 7.17 9.27
CA ARG A 407 3.69 6.63 7.90
C ARG A 407 2.32 6.73 7.25
N GLU A 408 2.30 6.80 5.93
CA GLU A 408 1.11 6.47 5.15
C GLU A 408 0.75 4.99 5.32
N ALA A 409 -0.51 4.69 5.66
CA ALA A 409 -0.99 3.32 5.84
C ALA A 409 -0.94 2.51 4.52
N ALA A 410 -1.24 3.16 3.40
CA ALA A 410 -1.35 2.52 2.08
C ALA A 410 0.00 2.18 1.43
N THR A 411 1.01 3.03 1.60
CA THR A 411 2.32 2.91 0.91
C THR A 411 3.46 2.52 1.85
N GLY A 412 3.33 2.78 3.15
CA GLY A 412 4.42 2.71 4.12
C GLY A 412 5.44 3.86 4.03
N ARG A 413 5.19 4.89 3.21
CA ARG A 413 6.04 6.09 3.11
C ARG A 413 6.16 6.77 4.47
N GLU A 414 7.40 7.03 4.92
CA GLU A 414 7.66 7.83 6.12
C GLU A 414 7.24 9.28 5.87
N LEU A 415 6.55 9.87 6.83
CA LEU A 415 6.11 11.28 6.82
C LEU A 415 6.86 12.08 7.89
N TRP A 416 7.10 11.48 9.05
CA TRP A 416 7.87 12.06 10.14
C TRP A 416 8.39 10.99 11.10
N SER A 417 9.57 11.21 11.68
CA SER A 417 10.20 10.28 12.61
C SER A 417 10.91 10.98 13.76
N LYS A 418 11.05 10.26 14.89
CA LYS A 418 12.07 10.55 15.91
C LYS A 418 12.78 9.25 16.26
N ILE A 419 14.02 9.14 15.82
CA ILE A 419 14.88 7.96 15.96
C ILE A 419 15.76 8.15 17.21
N THR A 420 15.70 7.21 18.16
CA THR A 420 16.49 7.29 19.41
C THR A 420 17.32 6.04 19.69
N TRP A 421 16.88 4.88 19.17
CA TRP A 421 17.47 3.55 19.48
C TRP A 421 17.49 3.16 20.97
N ASP A 422 16.78 3.89 21.83
CA ASP A 422 16.67 3.55 23.25
C ASP A 422 15.58 2.48 23.44
N ARG A 423 15.98 1.21 23.35
CA ARG A 423 15.06 0.05 23.35
C ARG A 423 14.01 0.15 24.45
N TYR A 424 12.75 -0.03 24.05
CA TYR A 424 11.55 0.11 24.89
C TYR A 424 11.29 1.52 25.47
N ALA A 425 11.77 2.58 24.82
CA ALA A 425 11.27 3.94 25.06
C ALA A 425 9.75 4.06 24.78
N TYR A 426 9.10 5.06 25.39
CA TYR A 426 7.66 5.27 25.27
C TYR A 426 7.31 6.76 25.13
N LEU A 427 6.25 7.08 24.39
CA LEU A 427 5.67 8.43 24.37
C LEU A 427 4.72 8.62 25.54
N HIS A 428 4.75 9.80 26.14
CA HIS A 428 3.85 10.22 27.22
C HIS A 428 3.31 11.61 26.91
N MET A 429 1.99 11.71 26.73
CA MET A 429 1.28 12.99 26.72
C MET A 429 1.07 13.39 28.19
N GLN A 430 1.88 14.32 28.67
CA GLN A 430 1.93 14.68 30.10
C GLN A 430 0.70 15.49 30.55
N ALA A 431 0.51 15.58 31.87
CA ALA A 431 -0.56 16.37 32.46
C ALA A 431 -0.40 17.88 32.21
N ASP A 432 0.85 18.36 32.10
CA ASP A 432 1.21 19.76 31.85
C ASP A 432 1.10 20.19 30.36
N GLY A 433 0.60 19.32 29.49
CA GLY A 433 0.44 19.59 28.06
C GLY A 433 1.69 19.37 27.21
N ASN A 434 2.79 18.86 27.79
CA ASN A 434 3.99 18.47 27.04
C ASN A 434 3.86 17.04 26.48
N LEU A 435 4.33 16.79 25.25
CA LEU A 435 4.47 15.43 24.70
C LEU A 435 5.95 15.05 24.75
N VAL A 436 6.28 13.97 25.46
CA VAL A 436 7.68 13.60 25.73
C VAL A 436 7.91 12.13 25.41
N LEU A 437 9.03 11.86 24.74
CA LEU A 437 9.58 10.52 24.52
C LEU A 437 10.55 10.20 25.65
N TYR A 438 10.26 9.17 26.45
CA TYR A 438 11.05 8.75 27.61
C TYR A 438 11.74 7.41 27.37
N LYS A 439 12.94 7.25 27.92
CA LYS A 439 13.57 5.93 28.13
C LYS A 439 12.62 5.02 28.93
N LYS A 440 12.73 3.70 28.74
CA LYS A 440 11.92 2.67 29.44
C LYS A 440 11.73 2.94 30.95
N ASP A 441 12.84 3.19 31.66
CA ASP A 441 12.84 3.37 33.12
C ASP A 441 12.76 4.86 33.55
N GLY A 442 12.64 5.76 32.58
CA GLY A 442 12.48 7.20 32.79
C GLY A 442 11.04 7.64 33.00
N GLY A 443 10.84 8.95 33.14
CA GLY A 443 9.52 9.55 33.23
C GLY A 443 9.51 10.93 33.88
N GLU A 444 8.31 11.48 34.01
CA GLU A 444 8.02 12.73 34.70
C GLU A 444 8.57 12.71 36.14
N GLY A 445 9.33 13.75 36.51
CA GLY A 445 10.03 13.84 37.80
C GLY A 445 11.18 12.84 38.01
N ARG A 446 11.44 11.92 37.07
CA ARG A 446 12.50 10.88 37.15
C ARG A 446 13.65 11.09 36.16
N GLY A 447 13.46 11.96 35.17
CA GLY A 447 14.43 12.19 34.09
C GLY A 447 14.34 11.13 32.98
N GLY A 448 15.38 11.04 32.16
CA GLY A 448 15.41 10.13 31.02
C GLY A 448 14.51 10.54 29.85
N ALA A 449 14.22 11.83 29.69
CA ALA A 449 13.62 12.36 28.46
C ALA A 449 14.64 12.25 27.31
N LEU A 450 14.19 11.77 26.16
CA LEU A 450 14.96 11.64 24.92
C LEU A 450 14.62 12.77 23.94
N TRP A 451 13.37 13.21 23.93
CA TRP A 451 12.85 14.30 23.11
C TRP A 451 11.53 14.82 23.70
N ALA A 452 11.21 16.10 23.48
CA ALA A 452 9.97 16.75 23.92
C ALA A 452 9.45 17.74 22.86
N THR A 453 8.15 18.07 22.91
CA THR A 453 7.52 19.12 22.08
C THR A 453 7.66 20.53 22.63
N ASP A 454 8.16 20.67 23.86
CA ASP A 454 8.31 21.92 24.60
C ASP A 454 6.98 22.69 24.81
N THR A 455 5.86 21.95 24.94
CA THR A 455 4.48 22.49 25.00
C THR A 455 3.89 22.57 26.41
N TRP A 456 4.74 22.64 27.43
CA TRP A 456 4.37 22.71 28.86
C TRP A 456 3.48 23.93 29.20
N SER A 457 2.85 23.89 30.38
CA SER A 457 1.85 24.87 30.89
C SER A 457 0.44 24.78 30.25
N GLY A 458 0.11 23.69 29.57
CA GLY A 458 -1.19 23.46 28.95
C GLY A 458 -2.06 22.45 29.69
N ASP A 459 -3.02 22.92 30.47
CA ASP A 459 -4.00 22.02 31.11
C ASP A 459 -4.84 21.25 30.07
N GLY A 460 -5.07 19.97 30.34
CA GLY A 460 -5.82 19.05 29.49
C GLY A 460 -5.25 18.86 28.07
N GLY A 461 -3.94 19.00 27.88
CA GLY A 461 -3.31 18.83 26.57
C GLY A 461 -3.49 17.45 25.93
N PHE A 462 -3.48 17.39 24.60
CA PHE A 462 -3.58 16.16 23.82
C PHE A 462 -2.82 16.24 22.50
N ALA A 463 -2.42 15.09 21.96
CA ALA A 463 -1.79 14.95 20.66
C ALA A 463 -2.67 14.11 19.72
N THR A 464 -2.99 14.63 18.52
CA THR A 464 -3.82 13.95 17.51
C THR A 464 -3.03 13.65 16.26
N LEU A 465 -3.19 12.44 15.71
CA LEU A 465 -2.68 12.03 14.40
C LEU A 465 -3.67 12.42 13.28
N GLU A 466 -3.31 13.40 12.48
CA GLU A 466 -4.17 13.97 11.44
C GLU A 466 -4.08 13.25 10.09
N ASN A 467 -5.13 13.43 9.29
CA ASN A 467 -5.28 12.85 7.94
C ASN A 467 -4.24 13.33 6.92
N ASN A 468 -3.43 14.32 7.28
CA ASN A 468 -2.37 14.98 6.50
C ASN A 468 -0.96 14.62 7.00
N GLY A 469 -0.80 13.51 7.72
CA GLY A 469 0.50 13.07 8.24
C GLY A 469 1.02 13.79 9.47
N SER A 470 0.35 14.86 9.92
CA SER A 470 0.81 15.65 11.07
C SER A 470 0.38 15.01 12.39
N LEU A 471 1.30 14.87 13.34
CA LEU A 471 0.99 14.73 14.76
C LEU A 471 0.92 16.13 15.33
N VAL A 472 -0.21 16.50 15.94
CA VAL A 472 -0.45 17.88 16.39
C VAL A 472 -0.81 17.92 17.86
N VAL A 473 -0.01 18.63 18.66
CA VAL A 473 -0.26 18.89 20.08
C VAL A 473 -1.11 20.15 20.24
N ARG A 474 -2.15 20.03 21.06
CA ARG A 474 -3.13 21.08 21.39
C ARG A 474 -3.38 21.10 22.90
N TRP A 475 -3.82 22.24 23.41
CA TRP A 475 -4.34 22.35 24.78
C TRP A 475 -5.87 22.24 24.79
N ALA A 476 -6.48 21.94 25.95
CA ALA A 476 -7.93 21.83 26.07
C ALA A 476 -8.67 23.14 25.72
N SER A 477 -8.04 24.29 25.97
CA SER A 477 -8.51 25.62 25.57
C SER A 477 -8.43 25.90 24.06
N GLY A 478 -7.83 24.99 23.29
CA GLY A 478 -7.76 25.06 21.84
C GLY A 478 -6.50 25.73 21.27
N GLY A 479 -6.40 25.64 19.93
CA GLY A 479 -5.26 26.09 19.15
C GLY A 479 -4.12 25.08 19.11
N GLU A 480 -3.36 25.12 18.02
CA GLU A 480 -2.12 24.37 17.84
C GLU A 480 -1.01 24.91 18.75
N ARG A 481 -0.12 24.04 19.22
CA ARG A 481 1.07 24.40 20.01
C ARG A 481 2.34 23.84 19.41
N TRP A 482 2.28 22.61 18.92
CA TRP A 482 3.35 21.96 18.17
C TRP A 482 2.75 21.06 17.09
N ALA A 483 3.43 20.95 15.95
CA ALA A 483 3.07 19.98 14.91
C ALA A 483 4.31 19.40 14.24
N SER A 484 4.30 18.10 13.94
CA SER A 484 5.14 17.56 12.88
C SER A 484 4.61 18.03 11.52
N SER A 485 5.48 18.23 10.55
CA SER A 485 5.09 18.69 9.21
C SER A 485 6.09 18.27 8.14
N MET A 486 5.58 17.66 7.08
CA MET A 486 6.23 17.64 5.76
C MET A 486 5.53 18.72 4.92
N LEU A 487 6.28 19.69 4.40
CA LEU A 487 5.71 20.89 3.78
C LEU A 487 5.89 20.86 2.26
N ARG A 488 4.80 20.63 1.52
CA ARG A 488 4.79 20.56 0.06
C ARG A 488 4.35 21.89 -0.57
N GLY A 489 5.19 22.45 -1.43
CA GLY A 489 4.87 23.65 -2.22
C GLY A 489 3.78 23.36 -3.25
N GLU A 490 2.76 24.22 -3.30
CA GLU A 490 1.59 24.03 -4.17
C GLU A 490 1.96 24.15 -5.66
N GLY A 491 2.82 25.11 -6.01
CA GLY A 491 3.21 25.36 -7.41
C GLY A 491 4.08 24.29 -8.06
N SER A 492 4.82 23.48 -7.28
CA SER A 492 5.76 22.47 -7.79
C SER A 492 5.40 21.03 -7.43
N GLY A 493 4.55 20.81 -6.42
CA GLY A 493 4.32 19.50 -5.84
C GLY A 493 5.51 18.92 -5.07
N ARG A 494 6.57 19.71 -4.86
CA ARG A 494 7.82 19.33 -4.19
C ARG A 494 7.85 19.79 -2.73
N CYS A 495 8.64 19.12 -1.91
CA CYS A 495 8.70 19.34 -0.48
C CYS A 495 9.89 20.22 -0.07
N LEU A 496 9.70 20.98 1.00
CA LEU A 496 10.75 21.73 1.69
C LEU A 496 11.82 20.77 2.21
N ASP A 497 13.05 20.92 1.72
CA ASP A 497 14.17 20.01 1.95
C ASP A 497 15.41 20.77 2.45
N SER A 498 16.00 20.30 3.55
CA SER A 498 17.30 20.76 4.06
C SER A 498 18.44 20.23 3.18
N ASN A 499 18.90 21.07 2.25
CA ASN A 499 20.03 20.74 1.38
C ASN A 499 21.35 20.91 2.15
N GLY A 500 21.73 19.84 2.86
CA GLY A 500 22.85 19.85 3.81
C GLY A 500 22.54 20.70 5.04
N ASN A 501 23.61 21.15 5.73
CA ASN A 501 23.48 21.84 7.02
C ASN A 501 23.16 23.35 6.92
N THR A 502 23.14 23.92 5.71
CA THR A 502 23.00 25.37 5.48
C THR A 502 21.99 25.75 4.40
N GLY A 503 21.62 24.83 3.49
CA GLY A 503 20.70 25.12 2.38
C GLY A 503 19.25 24.77 2.71
N ALA A 504 18.32 25.59 2.20
CA ALA A 504 16.89 25.27 2.16
C ALA A 504 16.39 25.37 0.71
N THR A 505 15.76 24.30 0.21
CA THR A 505 15.34 24.17 -1.19
C THR A 505 14.02 23.41 -1.31
N ILE A 506 13.49 23.29 -2.52
CA ILE A 506 12.49 22.25 -2.83
C ILE A 506 13.12 21.00 -3.45
N TRP A 507 12.61 19.84 -3.06
CA TRP A 507 12.98 18.53 -3.63
C TRP A 507 11.76 17.60 -3.73
N ASP A 508 11.80 16.58 -4.59
CA ASP A 508 10.74 15.56 -4.68
C ASP A 508 10.39 14.98 -3.30
N CYS A 509 9.10 14.77 -3.01
CA CYS A 509 8.62 14.40 -1.67
C CYS A 509 8.89 12.92 -1.31
N TRP A 510 10.09 12.62 -0.82
CA TRP A 510 10.55 11.26 -0.50
C TRP A 510 10.41 10.86 0.97
N GLY A 511 10.18 11.82 1.88
CA GLY A 511 9.82 11.55 3.29
C GLY A 511 10.99 11.37 4.25
N GLY A 512 12.23 11.55 3.78
CA GLY A 512 13.43 11.45 4.61
C GLY A 512 13.59 12.59 5.62
N GLY A 513 14.51 12.42 6.56
CA GLY A 513 14.72 13.34 7.69
C GLY A 513 15.03 14.80 7.30
N THR A 514 15.47 15.07 6.07
CA THR A 514 15.67 16.43 5.54
C THR A 514 14.37 17.16 5.18
N GLN A 515 13.26 16.43 5.09
CA GLN A 515 11.91 16.94 4.77
C GLN A 515 10.96 16.93 5.98
N GLN A 516 11.47 16.58 7.17
CA GLN A 516 10.71 16.41 8.40
C GLN A 516 10.92 17.62 9.31
N TRP A 517 9.89 18.47 9.40
CA TRP A 517 9.95 19.73 10.14
C TRP A 517 9.10 19.68 11.41
N ASP A 518 9.63 20.23 12.49
CA ASP A 518 8.90 20.45 13.74
C ASP A 518 8.50 21.93 13.80
N VAL A 519 7.18 22.21 13.83
CA VAL A 519 6.63 23.55 14.07
C VAL A 519 6.55 23.76 15.57
N THR A 520 7.39 24.64 16.14
CA THR A 520 7.55 24.74 17.60
C THR A 520 6.71 25.86 18.24
N PRO A 521 6.44 25.81 19.56
CA PRO A 521 5.85 26.91 20.31
C PRO A 521 6.62 28.24 20.20
N ALA A 522 7.93 28.17 19.94
CA ALA A 522 8.80 29.34 19.74
C ALA A 522 8.61 30.00 18.35
N LYS A 523 7.71 29.46 17.51
CA LYS A 523 7.49 29.80 16.10
C LYS A 523 8.63 29.44 15.16
N GLU A 524 9.45 28.46 15.53
CA GLU A 524 10.54 27.99 14.69
C GLU A 524 10.08 26.82 13.81
N LEU A 525 10.66 26.71 12.61
CA LEU A 525 10.60 25.52 11.77
C LEU A 525 11.93 24.78 11.92
N ARG A 526 11.95 23.73 12.74
CA ARG A 526 13.17 22.98 13.05
C ARG A 526 13.32 21.72 12.19
N VAL A 527 14.55 21.40 11.79
CA VAL A 527 14.94 20.17 11.07
C VAL A 527 16.22 19.60 11.67
N GLY A 528 16.39 18.27 11.66
CA GLY A 528 17.60 17.62 12.18
C GLY A 528 17.87 17.78 13.69
N GLY A 529 16.97 18.41 14.44
CA GLY A 529 17.08 18.66 15.88
C GLY A 529 17.60 20.06 16.24
N ASP A 530 18.74 20.48 15.67
CA ASP A 530 19.41 21.74 16.04
C ASP A 530 19.34 22.86 14.97
N LYS A 531 18.79 22.59 13.78
CA LYS A 531 18.69 23.58 12.69
C LYS A 531 17.32 24.22 12.62
N CYS A 532 17.32 25.54 12.44
CA CYS A 532 16.15 26.37 12.24
C CYS A 532 16.17 26.96 10.83
N LEU A 533 15.02 26.95 10.17
CA LEU A 533 14.81 27.72 8.96
C LEU A 533 14.96 29.21 9.27
N THR A 534 15.88 29.88 8.59
CA THR A 534 16.36 31.22 8.93
C THR A 534 16.27 32.12 7.70
N ALA A 535 15.59 33.26 7.82
CA ALA A 535 15.61 34.31 6.79
C ALA A 535 16.88 35.18 6.92
N ASP A 536 17.35 35.77 5.83
CA ASP A 536 18.43 36.76 5.91
C ASP A 536 18.03 37.97 6.78
N LYS A 537 19.03 38.56 7.45
CA LYS A 537 18.88 39.60 8.47
C LYS A 537 17.89 40.71 8.08
N GLY A 538 16.94 40.99 8.98
CA GLY A 538 15.89 41.99 8.75
C GLY A 538 14.69 41.53 7.92
N ALA A 539 14.76 40.32 7.32
CA ALA A 539 13.64 39.59 6.71
C ALA A 539 12.73 40.42 5.77
N GLY A 540 13.33 41.29 4.95
CA GLY A 540 12.63 42.07 3.93
C GLY A 540 12.38 41.30 2.63
N GLN A 541 11.70 41.93 1.68
CA GLN A 541 11.47 41.36 0.35
C GLN A 541 12.79 41.07 -0.37
N GLY A 542 12.89 39.87 -0.96
CA GLY A 542 14.09 39.39 -1.64
C GLY A 542 15.16 38.77 -0.73
N ALA A 543 14.96 38.75 0.60
CA ALA A 543 15.82 38.03 1.53
C ALA A 543 15.90 36.54 1.18
N GLY A 544 17.08 35.93 1.28
CA GLY A 544 17.25 34.49 1.18
C GLY A 544 16.66 33.77 2.38
N VAL A 545 16.39 32.47 2.21
CA VAL A 545 16.00 31.57 3.29
C VAL A 545 16.96 30.38 3.29
N SER A 546 17.54 30.09 4.44
CA SER A 546 18.65 29.16 4.64
C SER A 546 18.50 28.40 5.96
N LEU A 547 19.50 27.61 6.34
CA LEU A 547 19.57 26.95 7.64
C LEU A 547 20.71 27.50 8.48
N ALA A 548 20.39 27.78 9.74
CA ALA A 548 21.35 28.08 10.79
C ALA A 548 21.04 27.22 12.03
N THR A 549 21.98 27.13 12.97
CA THR A 549 21.70 26.58 14.30
C THR A 549 20.63 27.45 14.98
N CYS A 550 19.66 26.82 15.64
CA CYS A 550 18.62 27.53 16.38
C CYS A 550 19.23 28.39 17.50
N ASP A 551 18.96 29.70 17.46
CA ASP A 551 19.43 30.70 18.44
C ASP A 551 18.30 31.53 19.04
N GLY A 552 17.05 31.34 18.57
CA GLY A 552 15.87 32.06 19.03
C GLY A 552 15.77 33.49 18.49
N SER A 553 16.59 33.87 17.50
CA SER A 553 16.53 35.14 16.77
C SER A 553 15.15 35.37 16.12
N ALA A 554 14.86 36.62 15.75
CA ALA A 554 13.58 36.97 15.14
C ALA A 554 13.49 36.50 13.68
N GLU A 555 14.64 36.39 13.01
CA GLU A 555 14.83 35.82 11.67
C GLU A 555 14.51 34.31 11.56
N GLN A 556 14.49 33.58 12.68
CA GLN A 556 14.13 32.16 12.76
C GLN A 556 12.63 31.91 13.02
N LYS A 557 11.84 32.98 13.14
CA LYS A 557 10.44 32.89 13.55
C LYS A 557 9.49 33.04 12.36
N TRP A 558 8.52 32.15 12.28
CA TRP A 558 7.59 32.01 11.17
C TRP A 558 6.15 31.94 11.67
N ASN A 559 5.20 32.54 10.95
CA ASN A 559 3.78 32.26 11.15
C ASN A 559 3.34 31.28 10.06
N VAL A 560 2.98 30.05 10.45
CA VAL A 560 2.34 29.07 9.56
C VAL A 560 0.83 29.32 9.60
N ASN A 561 0.25 29.71 8.46
CA ASN A 561 -1.11 30.25 8.40
C ASN A 561 -2.10 29.24 7.80
N THR A 562 -3.38 29.40 8.14
CA THR A 562 -4.47 28.52 7.68
C THR A 562 -4.81 28.67 6.19
N ASP A 563 -4.27 29.68 5.51
CA ASP A 563 -4.40 29.90 4.07
C ASP A 563 -3.27 29.24 3.26
N ASN A 564 -2.50 28.35 3.90
CA ASN A 564 -1.28 27.72 3.40
C ASN A 564 -0.08 28.66 3.17
N THR A 565 -0.11 29.92 3.62
CA THR A 565 1.14 30.73 3.62
C THR A 565 2.00 30.43 4.84
N ILE A 566 3.32 30.60 4.66
CA ILE A 566 4.28 30.65 5.76
C ILE A 566 4.95 32.02 5.67
N THR A 567 4.80 32.86 6.69
CA THR A 567 5.28 34.25 6.67
C THR A 567 6.39 34.50 7.67
N ALA A 568 7.34 35.36 7.33
CA ALA A 568 8.38 35.78 8.27
C ALA A 568 7.72 36.54 9.44
N HIS A 569 8.04 36.16 10.69
CA HIS A 569 7.39 36.75 11.85
C HIS A 569 7.70 38.25 12.01
N LEU A 570 8.91 38.67 11.62
CA LEU A 570 9.34 40.07 11.56
C LEU A 570 8.51 40.92 10.58
N ASN A 571 8.10 40.34 9.44
CA ASN A 571 7.38 41.04 8.37
C ASN A 571 6.27 40.15 7.82
N PRO A 572 5.08 40.09 8.43
CA PRO A 572 4.02 39.15 8.04
C PRO A 572 3.47 39.31 6.62
N GLY A 573 3.76 40.40 5.92
CA GLY A 573 3.47 40.56 4.48
C GLY A 573 4.47 39.87 3.54
N GLN A 574 5.55 39.29 4.09
CA GLN A 574 6.56 38.55 3.35
C GLN A 574 6.38 37.04 3.56
N CYS A 575 6.03 36.34 2.48
CA CYS A 575 5.81 34.92 2.41
C CYS A 575 7.09 34.17 2.01
N MET A 576 7.31 33.00 2.61
CA MET A 576 8.29 32.02 2.17
C MET A 576 7.92 31.53 0.77
N ASN A 577 8.83 31.70 -0.16
CA ASN A 577 8.58 31.62 -1.58
C ASN A 577 9.64 30.77 -2.30
N VAL A 578 9.24 29.98 -3.28
CA VAL A 578 10.20 29.39 -4.24
C VAL A 578 10.56 30.45 -5.28
N TRP A 579 11.84 30.80 -5.31
CA TRP A 579 12.35 31.93 -6.09
C TRP A 579 12.03 31.76 -7.58
N GLY A 580 11.59 32.83 -8.24
CA GLY A 580 11.29 32.83 -9.69
C GLY A 580 10.09 31.98 -10.12
N GLN A 581 9.31 31.43 -9.19
CA GLN A 581 8.30 30.39 -9.44
C GLN A 581 8.89 29.07 -9.98
N GLU A 582 10.18 28.84 -9.77
CA GLU A 582 10.87 27.65 -10.26
C GLU A 582 10.26 26.36 -9.70
N THR A 583 10.19 25.31 -10.51
CA THR A 583 9.59 24.02 -10.12
C THR A 583 10.59 22.88 -10.01
N ALA A 584 11.85 23.07 -10.41
CA ALA A 584 12.88 22.03 -10.40
C ALA A 584 13.37 21.66 -8.98
N ASN A 585 13.95 20.46 -8.84
CA ASN A 585 14.69 20.06 -7.65
C ASN A 585 15.90 20.98 -7.41
N GLY A 586 16.14 21.32 -6.14
CA GLY A 586 17.23 22.22 -5.73
C GLY A 586 16.92 23.70 -5.89
N SER A 587 15.73 24.07 -6.38
CA SER A 587 15.31 25.47 -6.45
C SER A 587 15.26 26.11 -5.06
N ARG A 588 15.90 27.28 -4.94
CA ARG A 588 16.11 27.99 -3.67
C ARG A 588 14.85 28.69 -3.16
N LEU A 589 14.86 28.94 -1.86
CA LEU A 589 13.83 29.70 -1.17
C LEU A 589 14.25 31.15 -0.92
N GLY A 590 13.26 32.01 -0.78
CA GLY A 590 13.42 33.41 -0.39
C GLY A 590 12.13 33.97 0.20
N LEU A 591 12.17 35.24 0.58
CA LEU A 591 11.00 36.01 0.98
C LEU A 591 10.47 36.86 -0.18
N TRP A 592 9.15 36.84 -0.40
CA TRP A 592 8.48 37.72 -1.35
C TRP A 592 7.12 38.17 -0.84
N GLU A 593 6.57 39.24 -1.40
CA GLU A 593 5.22 39.71 -1.08
C GLU A 593 4.20 38.58 -1.21
N CYS A 594 3.33 38.45 -0.20
CA CYS A 594 2.22 37.49 -0.17
C CYS A 594 1.13 37.81 -1.21
N ASN A 595 1.41 37.52 -2.48
CA ASN A 595 0.58 37.86 -3.64
C ASN A 595 -0.45 36.79 -4.04
N GLY A 596 -0.55 35.69 -3.27
CA GLY A 596 -1.47 34.58 -3.56
C GLY A 596 -1.00 33.58 -4.63
N GLY A 597 0.19 33.73 -5.20
CA GLY A 597 0.76 32.78 -6.16
C GLY A 597 1.07 31.42 -5.52
N SER A 598 0.89 30.32 -6.27
CA SER A 598 1.07 28.95 -5.76
C SER A 598 2.49 28.61 -5.30
N ASN A 599 3.51 29.37 -5.72
CA ASN A 599 4.88 29.25 -5.19
C ASN A 599 5.09 29.95 -3.82
N THR A 600 4.06 30.59 -3.25
CA THR A 600 4.02 31.12 -1.87
C THR A 600 3.23 30.23 -0.89
N LYS A 601 2.68 29.12 -1.39
CA LYS A 601 1.74 28.25 -0.67
C LYS A 601 2.37 26.89 -0.35
N TRP A 602 2.19 26.45 0.89
CA TRP A 602 2.80 25.27 1.50
C TRP A 602 1.74 24.44 2.22
N ILE A 603 1.54 23.21 1.75
CA ILE A 603 0.55 22.27 2.26
C ILE A 603 1.25 21.28 3.20
N ARG A 604 0.69 20.99 4.38
CA ARG A 604 1.13 19.87 5.23
C ARG A 604 0.65 18.55 4.64
N THR A 605 1.53 17.54 4.51
CA THR A 605 1.27 16.28 3.78
C THR A 605 1.75 15.03 4.47
#